data_AF-A0A6C0FQK8-F1
#
_entry.id   AF-A0A6C0FQK8-F1
#
_cell.length_a   1.000
_cell.length_b   1.000
_cell.length_c   1.000
_cell.angle_alpha   90.00
_cell.angle_beta   90.00
_cell.angle_gamma   90.00
#
_symmetry.space_group_name_H-M   'P 1'
#
loop_
_entity.id
_entity.type
_entity.pdbx_description
1 polymer ?
#
loop_
_entity_poly.entity_id
_entity_poly.type
_entity_poly.pdbx_seq_one_letter_code
_entity_poly.pdbx_strand_id
1 'polypeptide(L)'
;MILAEVIPAPLVGRHVLVLPAGTDVRPLAAAWFPGAVWERQPLDPGERPAAARPTGARFRGIVVEAPRPTTGLLRLDASAALDGPVRLGEPVARALGLGARELDAWSLVVGAGDDGSGSEPARTDGAPGDPASRHELAEGWTVAAARRVRGAVLPADGSRVVAPDPAAAVDLTLWSPLPLAPQDVVPLVRPALAGARIGPADAPTPEPADPTAQPFSVAAAFEYDGVVTIRAARAREVPLVLSTVDQRQYGTWAYHVAWQPPDSTELLQEQPSQLHLIARSRVTPSVARVAATLWRVAGGTVVDSGGFVVTPDELTDRARDLR
;
A
#
# COMPACT_ATOMS: atom_id res chain seq x y z
N MET A 1 -11.43 -19.47 -22.46
CA MET A 1 -12.48 -18.73 -21.74
C MET A 1 -12.10 -17.27 -21.84
N ILE A 2 -12.94 -16.44 -22.46
CA ILE A 2 -12.65 -15.02 -22.65
C ILE A 2 -13.01 -14.32 -21.34
N LEU A 3 -12.08 -13.59 -20.72
CA LEU A 3 -12.31 -12.92 -19.43
C LEU A 3 -13.57 -12.04 -19.44
N ALA A 4 -13.86 -11.40 -20.58
CA ALA A 4 -15.05 -10.58 -20.79
C ALA A 4 -16.40 -11.32 -20.60
N GLU A 5 -16.44 -12.65 -20.71
CA GLU A 5 -17.67 -13.44 -20.49
C GLU A 5 -17.96 -13.68 -19.00
N VAL A 6 -16.94 -13.53 -18.14
CA VAL A 6 -17.01 -13.81 -16.70
C VAL A 6 -17.15 -12.52 -15.88
N ILE A 7 -16.63 -11.41 -16.41
CA ILE A 7 -16.64 -10.11 -15.76
C ILE A 7 -18.07 -9.52 -15.80
N PRO A 8 -18.62 -9.03 -14.66
CA PRO A 8 -19.88 -8.30 -14.66
C PRO A 8 -19.88 -7.15 -15.68
N ALA A 9 -20.98 -6.99 -16.42
CA ALA A 9 -21.16 -5.95 -17.43
C ALA A 9 -20.67 -4.54 -17.04
N PRO A 10 -20.91 -4.00 -15.81
CA PRO A 10 -20.42 -2.67 -15.46
C PRO A 10 -18.90 -2.54 -15.35
N LEU A 11 -18.17 -3.65 -15.33
CA LEU A 11 -16.71 -3.70 -15.16
C LEU A 11 -15.97 -3.97 -16.48
N VAL A 12 -16.68 -4.32 -17.56
CA VAL A 12 -16.07 -4.64 -18.85
C VAL A 12 -15.40 -3.39 -19.44
N GLY A 13 -14.14 -3.53 -19.86
CA GLY A 13 -13.36 -2.44 -20.46
C GLY A 13 -12.85 -1.40 -19.47
N ARG A 14 -12.95 -1.66 -18.16
CA ARG A 14 -12.49 -0.75 -17.09
C ARG A 14 -11.25 -1.30 -16.41
N HIS A 15 -10.40 -0.41 -15.89
CA HIS A 15 -9.34 -0.80 -14.97
C HIS A 15 -9.96 -1.04 -13.61
N VAL A 16 -9.85 -2.26 -13.09
CA VAL A 16 -10.58 -2.70 -11.89
C VAL A 16 -9.62 -3.13 -10.80
N LEU A 17 -9.77 -2.54 -9.62
CA LEU A 17 -9.16 -2.97 -8.38
C LEU A 17 -10.09 -3.99 -7.68
N VAL A 18 -9.58 -5.18 -7.41
CA VAL A 18 -10.32 -6.26 -6.73
C VAL A 18 -9.73 -6.48 -5.34
N LEU A 19 -10.58 -6.37 -4.31
CA LEU A 19 -10.19 -6.46 -2.91
C LEU A 19 -10.97 -7.60 -2.22
N PRO A 20 -10.47 -8.17 -1.11
CA PRO A 20 -11.30 -8.99 -0.24
C PRO A 20 -12.61 -8.27 0.13
N ALA A 21 -13.72 -9.00 0.14
CA ALA A 21 -15.02 -8.40 0.46
C ALA A 21 -15.00 -7.68 1.81
N GLY A 22 -15.60 -6.49 1.87
CA GLY A 22 -15.65 -5.66 3.07
C GLY A 22 -14.36 -4.89 3.40
N THR A 23 -13.36 -4.91 2.53
CA THR A 23 -12.15 -4.07 2.71
C THR A 23 -12.53 -2.59 2.67
N ASP A 24 -12.18 -1.83 3.70
CA ASP A 24 -12.27 -0.37 3.65
C ASP A 24 -11.19 0.20 2.73
N VAL A 25 -11.62 0.65 1.55
CA VAL A 25 -10.73 1.18 0.50
C VAL A 25 -10.26 2.60 0.81
N ARG A 26 -10.95 3.35 1.69
CA ARG A 26 -10.64 4.75 1.93
C ARG A 26 -9.26 4.96 2.60
N PRO A 27 -8.86 4.20 3.64
CA PRO A 27 -7.50 4.28 4.19
C PRO A 27 -6.42 3.93 3.16
N LEU A 28 -6.68 2.98 2.26
CA LEU A 28 -5.75 2.63 1.19
C LEU A 28 -5.59 3.81 0.21
N ALA A 29 -6.68 4.46 -0.17
CA ALA A 29 -6.66 5.64 -1.02
C ALA A 29 -5.93 6.81 -0.36
N ALA A 30 -6.23 7.10 0.91
CA ALA A 30 -5.66 8.21 1.66
C ALA A 30 -4.11 8.15 1.76
N ALA A 31 -3.52 6.97 1.64
CA ALA A 31 -2.08 6.79 1.69
C ALA A 31 -1.34 7.47 0.52
N TRP A 32 -1.95 7.51 -0.67
CA TRP A 32 -1.40 8.14 -1.88
C TRP A 32 -2.18 9.39 -2.29
N PHE A 33 -3.40 9.55 -1.78
CA PHE A 33 -4.30 10.64 -2.11
C PHE A 33 -4.89 11.23 -0.82
N PRO A 34 -4.20 12.17 -0.15
CA PRO A 34 -4.66 12.74 1.12
C PRO A 34 -6.04 13.41 1.05
N GLY A 35 -6.45 13.85 -0.14
CA GLY A 35 -7.76 14.41 -0.42
C GLY A 35 -8.87 13.38 -0.66
N ALA A 36 -8.59 12.08 -0.53
CA ALA A 36 -9.54 11.02 -0.83
C ALA A 36 -10.80 11.12 0.05
N VAL A 37 -11.96 11.22 -0.61
CA VAL A 37 -13.23 11.49 0.07
C VAL A 37 -14.39 10.80 -0.64
N TRP A 38 -15.35 10.32 0.14
CA TRP A 38 -16.61 9.79 -0.39
C TRP A 38 -17.45 10.94 -0.94
N GLU A 39 -17.75 10.90 -2.23
CA GLU A 39 -18.81 11.73 -2.83
C GLU A 39 -20.17 11.06 -2.68
N ARG A 40 -20.16 9.73 -2.78
CA ARG A 40 -21.29 8.87 -2.49
C ARG A 40 -20.80 7.67 -1.69
N GLN A 41 -21.29 7.49 -0.48
CA GLN A 41 -20.92 6.33 0.34
C GLN A 41 -21.63 5.08 -0.19
N PRO A 42 -20.95 3.94 -0.32
CA PRO A 42 -21.61 2.69 -0.67
C PRO A 42 -22.60 2.30 0.44
N LEU A 43 -23.77 1.82 0.05
CA LEU A 43 -24.76 1.26 0.97
C LEU A 43 -24.75 -0.26 0.81
N ASP A 44 -24.31 -0.96 1.85
CA ASP A 44 -24.28 -2.42 1.86
C ASP A 44 -25.73 -2.96 1.92
N PRO A 45 -26.11 -3.96 1.11
CA PRO A 45 -27.40 -4.65 1.23
C PRO A 45 -27.68 -5.21 2.63
N GLY A 46 -26.62 -5.56 3.39
CA GLY A 46 -26.71 -6.08 4.75
C GLY A 46 -26.86 -5.00 5.83
N GLU A 47 -26.37 -3.79 5.56
CA GLU A 47 -26.63 -2.62 6.40
C GLU A 47 -28.03 -2.11 6.07
N ARG A 48 -29.05 -2.69 6.71
CA ARG A 48 -30.32 -1.99 6.83
C ARG A 48 -30.05 -0.75 7.70
N PRO A 49 -30.05 0.49 7.18
CA PRO A 49 -30.21 1.62 8.08
C PRO A 49 -31.46 1.33 8.89
N ALA A 50 -31.38 1.42 10.22
CA ALA A 50 -32.53 1.18 11.08
C ALA A 50 -33.68 2.00 10.52
N ALA A 51 -34.68 1.34 9.93
CA ALA A 51 -35.78 2.04 9.29
C ALA A 51 -36.32 3.00 10.34
N ALA A 52 -36.17 4.30 10.11
CA ALA A 52 -36.67 5.30 11.03
C ALA A 52 -38.16 4.99 11.19
N ARG A 53 -38.56 4.44 12.34
CA ARG A 53 -39.96 4.11 12.59
C ARG A 53 -40.61 5.46 12.89
N PRO A 54 -41.42 6.03 11.98
CA PRO A 54 -42.16 7.23 12.34
C PRO A 54 -43.06 6.91 13.53
N THR A 55 -42.80 7.55 14.66
CA THR A 55 -43.58 7.39 15.88
C THR A 55 -44.82 8.27 15.81
N GLY A 56 -46.00 7.66 15.83
CA GLY A 56 -47.27 8.37 15.87
C GLY A 56 -48.41 7.60 15.20
N ALA A 57 -49.63 7.75 15.71
CA ALA A 57 -50.82 7.06 15.22
C ALA A 57 -51.13 7.32 13.72
N ARG A 58 -50.54 8.38 13.14
CA ARG A 58 -50.71 8.83 11.76
C ARG A 58 -49.84 8.07 10.74
N PHE A 59 -48.90 7.26 11.21
CA PHE A 59 -47.94 6.53 10.36
C PHE A 59 -48.10 5.01 10.43
N ARG A 60 -49.19 4.51 11.03
CA ARG A 60 -49.55 3.09 10.99
C ARG A 60 -49.84 2.68 9.54
N GLY A 61 -48.95 1.89 8.94
CA GLY A 61 -49.09 1.36 7.57
C GLY A 61 -48.15 1.97 6.53
N ILE A 62 -47.30 2.94 6.89
CA ILE A 62 -46.27 3.44 5.97
C ILE A 62 -45.08 2.47 6.02
N VAL A 63 -44.93 1.70 4.94
CA VAL A 63 -43.69 0.96 4.66
C VAL A 63 -42.70 1.98 4.12
N VAL A 64 -41.72 2.36 4.94
CA VAL A 64 -40.55 3.09 4.43
C VAL A 64 -39.75 2.08 3.62
N GLU A 65 -39.75 2.23 2.29
CA GLU A 65 -38.94 1.41 1.39
C GLU A 65 -37.48 1.56 1.84
N ALA A 66 -36.82 0.44 2.12
CA ALA A 66 -35.42 0.47 2.50
C ALA A 66 -34.61 1.08 1.35
N PRO A 67 -33.58 1.90 1.65
CA PRO A 67 -32.73 2.46 0.60
C PRO A 67 -32.20 1.33 -0.28
N ARG A 68 -32.28 1.52 -1.60
CA ARG A 68 -31.74 0.54 -2.54
C ARG A 68 -30.21 0.54 -2.41
N PRO A 69 -29.56 -0.63 -2.47
CA PRO A 69 -28.10 -0.69 -2.50
C PRO A 69 -27.58 0.17 -3.66
N THR A 70 -26.67 1.07 -3.35
CA THR A 70 -26.00 1.91 -4.35
C THR A 70 -24.51 1.69 -4.26
N THR A 71 -23.85 1.61 -5.42
CA THR A 71 -22.39 1.69 -5.45
C THR A 71 -21.97 3.06 -4.88
N GLY A 72 -20.89 3.07 -4.14
CA GLY A 72 -20.19 4.27 -3.73
C GLY A 72 -19.35 4.87 -4.86
N LEU A 73 -18.99 6.14 -4.67
CA LEU A 73 -18.03 6.87 -5.48
C LEU A 73 -17.03 7.54 -4.53
N LEU A 74 -15.81 7.02 -4.53
CA LEU A 74 -14.70 7.59 -3.77
C LEU A 74 -13.85 8.44 -4.71
N ARG A 75 -13.85 9.75 -4.53
CA ARG A 75 -12.92 10.62 -5.24
C ARG A 75 -11.53 10.46 -4.65
N LEU A 76 -10.54 10.16 -5.49
CA LEU A 76 -9.13 10.07 -5.09
C LEU A 76 -8.52 11.47 -5.12
N ASP A 77 -8.60 12.13 -6.28
CA ASP A 77 -8.19 13.51 -6.49
C ASP A 77 -9.09 14.22 -7.53
N ALA A 78 -8.63 15.32 -8.13
CA ALA A 78 -9.41 16.04 -9.15
C ALA A 78 -9.53 15.28 -10.49
N SER A 79 -8.70 14.26 -10.70
CA SER A 79 -8.56 13.53 -11.97
C SER A 79 -8.98 12.07 -11.91
N ALA A 80 -9.06 11.48 -10.70
CA ALA A 80 -9.37 10.07 -10.53
C ALA A 80 -10.39 9.80 -9.41
N ALA A 81 -11.23 8.79 -9.61
CA ALA A 81 -12.19 8.29 -8.64
C ALA A 81 -12.34 6.76 -8.74
N LEU A 82 -12.86 6.13 -7.69
CA LEU A 82 -13.30 4.74 -7.68
C LEU A 82 -14.82 4.64 -7.61
N ASP A 83 -15.41 3.89 -8.54
CA ASP A 83 -16.82 3.52 -8.55
C ASP A 83 -16.99 2.05 -8.19
N GLY A 84 -17.76 1.77 -7.13
CA GLY A 84 -17.90 0.43 -6.54
C GLY A 84 -18.42 0.48 -5.11
N PRO A 85 -18.49 -0.63 -4.38
CA PRO A 85 -18.06 -1.95 -4.81
C PRO A 85 -19.11 -2.67 -5.65
N VAL A 86 -18.66 -3.46 -6.62
CA VAL A 86 -19.44 -4.50 -7.27
C VAL A 86 -19.03 -5.83 -6.64
N ARG A 87 -19.96 -6.51 -5.95
CA ARG A 87 -19.69 -7.79 -5.30
C ARG A 87 -19.45 -8.89 -6.34
N LEU A 88 -18.32 -9.57 -6.22
CA LEU A 88 -17.98 -10.76 -7.00
C LEU A 88 -18.17 -11.99 -6.12
N GLY A 89 -19.14 -12.84 -6.51
CA GLY A 89 -19.36 -14.11 -5.83
C GLY A 89 -18.25 -15.13 -6.12
N GLU A 90 -18.16 -16.17 -5.31
CA GLU A 90 -17.14 -17.22 -5.43
C GLU A 90 -17.03 -17.86 -6.84
N PRO A 91 -18.13 -18.11 -7.59
CA PRO A 91 -18.01 -18.68 -8.93
C PRO A 91 -17.22 -17.79 -9.89
N VAL A 92 -17.46 -16.47 -9.81
CA VAL A 92 -16.76 -15.47 -10.61
C VAL A 92 -15.31 -15.35 -10.17
N ALA A 93 -15.05 -15.26 -8.86
CA ALA A 93 -13.70 -15.22 -8.31
C ALA A 93 -12.87 -16.45 -8.74
N ARG A 94 -13.45 -17.65 -8.70
CA ARG A 94 -12.80 -18.89 -9.15
C ARG A 94 -12.50 -18.86 -10.65
N ALA A 95 -13.45 -18.41 -11.46
CA ALA A 95 -13.26 -18.29 -12.92
C ALA A 95 -12.18 -17.24 -13.28
N LEU A 96 -11.97 -16.23 -12.44
CA LEU A 96 -10.90 -15.25 -12.55
C LEU A 96 -9.54 -15.73 -11.96
N GLY A 97 -9.47 -16.94 -11.41
CA GLY A 97 -8.25 -17.48 -10.79
C GLY A 97 -7.91 -16.90 -9.42
N LEU A 98 -8.85 -16.20 -8.76
CA LEU A 98 -8.65 -15.52 -7.47
C LEU A 98 -9.03 -16.38 -6.25
N GLY A 99 -9.33 -17.65 -6.48
CA GLY A 99 -9.78 -18.62 -5.47
C GLY A 99 -11.28 -18.56 -5.19
N ALA A 100 -11.74 -19.43 -4.29
CA ALA A 100 -13.14 -19.50 -3.86
C ALA A 100 -13.36 -18.61 -2.63
N ARG A 101 -13.58 -17.32 -2.86
CA ARG A 101 -13.86 -16.33 -1.82
C ARG A 101 -14.71 -15.19 -2.38
N GLU A 102 -15.41 -14.46 -1.50
CA GLU A 102 -16.08 -13.23 -1.88
C GLU A 102 -15.09 -12.08 -2.04
N LEU A 103 -15.30 -11.26 -3.08
CA LEU A 103 -14.45 -10.12 -3.42
C LEU A 103 -15.31 -8.90 -3.76
N ASP A 104 -14.75 -7.71 -3.56
CA ASP A 104 -15.34 -6.44 -3.99
C ASP A 104 -14.50 -5.85 -5.12
N ALA A 105 -15.14 -5.49 -6.22
CA ALA A 105 -14.52 -4.87 -7.38
C ALA A 105 -14.83 -3.37 -7.46
N TRP A 106 -13.79 -2.58 -7.73
CA TRP A 106 -13.83 -1.12 -7.82
C TRP A 106 -13.29 -0.70 -9.18
N SER A 107 -14.10 0.01 -9.96
CA SER A 107 -13.67 0.57 -11.24
C SER A 107 -12.90 1.87 -11.00
N LEU A 108 -11.68 1.96 -11.53
CA LEU A 108 -10.94 3.20 -11.63
C LEU A 108 -11.50 4.05 -12.77
N VAL A 109 -11.92 5.27 -12.44
CA VAL A 109 -12.41 6.28 -13.38
C VAL A 109 -11.38 7.40 -13.43
N VAL A 110 -10.77 7.61 -14.59
CA VAL A 110 -9.77 8.66 -14.83
C VAL A 110 -10.36 9.68 -15.81
N GLY A 111 -10.15 10.97 -15.54
CA GLY A 111 -10.68 12.07 -16.34
C GLY A 111 -11.98 12.70 -15.83
N ALA A 112 -12.36 12.45 -14.57
CA ALA A 112 -13.61 12.96 -13.97
C ALA A 112 -13.66 14.50 -13.75
N GLY A 113 -12.68 15.25 -14.27
CA GLY A 113 -12.46 16.65 -13.95
C GLY A 113 -12.80 17.67 -15.04
N ASP A 114 -13.33 17.28 -16.21
CA ASP A 114 -13.64 18.24 -17.27
C ASP A 114 -14.93 17.91 -18.03
N ASP A 115 -16.05 18.22 -17.39
CA ASP A 115 -17.34 18.36 -18.07
C ASP A 115 -17.38 19.72 -18.79
N GLY A 116 -16.67 19.87 -19.91
CA GLY A 116 -17.14 20.77 -20.97
C GLY A 116 -16.25 21.90 -21.51
N SER A 117 -14.93 21.78 -21.60
CA SER A 117 -14.20 22.63 -22.58
C SER A 117 -13.23 21.84 -23.45
N GLY A 118 -13.63 21.62 -24.71
CA GLY A 118 -12.83 20.95 -25.73
C GLY A 118 -11.62 21.78 -26.15
N SER A 119 -10.58 21.78 -25.32
CA SER A 119 -9.23 22.19 -25.70
C SER A 119 -8.31 21.06 -25.29
N GLU A 120 -7.83 20.27 -26.26
CA GLU A 120 -6.74 19.31 -26.02
C GLU A 120 -5.59 20.09 -25.35
N PRO A 121 -5.24 19.80 -24.08
CA PRO A 121 -4.07 20.40 -23.50
C PRO A 121 -2.86 19.90 -24.30
N ALA A 122 -2.01 20.84 -24.72
CA ALA A 122 -0.76 20.50 -25.39
C ALA A 122 -0.01 19.46 -24.55
N ARG A 123 0.18 18.26 -25.10
CA ARG A 123 0.92 17.16 -24.48
C ARG A 123 2.29 17.67 -24.09
N THR A 124 2.44 17.97 -22.80
CA THR A 124 3.72 18.31 -22.21
C THR A 124 4.10 17.09 -21.40
N ASP A 125 4.54 16.05 -22.13
CA ASP A 125 4.91 14.76 -21.54
C ASP A 125 5.89 14.99 -20.37
N GLY A 126 5.49 14.56 -19.18
CA GLY A 126 6.36 14.48 -18.00
C GLY A 126 6.46 15.72 -17.11
N ALA A 127 5.62 16.74 -17.28
CA ALA A 127 5.54 17.83 -16.30
C ALA A 127 4.82 17.36 -15.01
N PRO A 128 5.32 17.68 -13.80
CA PRO A 128 4.63 17.36 -12.55
C PRO A 128 3.21 17.94 -12.54
N GLY A 129 2.20 17.06 -12.55
CA GLY A 129 0.79 17.44 -12.63
C GLY A 129 0.12 17.29 -13.99
N ASP A 130 0.84 16.80 -15.01
CA ASP A 130 0.25 16.38 -16.28
C ASP A 130 -0.72 15.20 -16.07
N PRO A 131 -1.88 15.15 -16.78
CA PRO A 131 -2.84 14.05 -16.71
C PRO A 131 -2.25 12.66 -16.89
N ALA A 132 -1.23 12.47 -17.74
CA ALA A 132 -0.62 11.15 -17.94
C ALA A 132 0.05 10.65 -16.66
N SER A 133 0.85 11.51 -16.00
CA SER A 133 1.50 11.17 -14.72
C SER A 133 0.48 10.91 -13.59
N ARG A 134 -0.68 11.58 -13.60
CA ARG A 134 -1.75 11.32 -12.62
C ARG A 134 -2.45 9.99 -12.87
N HIS A 135 -2.64 9.62 -14.13
CA HIS A 135 -3.17 8.31 -14.49
C HIS A 135 -2.21 7.20 -14.03
N GLU A 136 -0.92 7.31 -14.36
CA GLU A 136 0.12 6.37 -13.92
C GLU A 136 0.18 6.26 -12.39
N LEU A 137 0.02 7.38 -11.67
CA LEU A 137 -0.05 7.38 -10.20
C LEU A 137 -1.26 6.58 -9.69
N ALA A 138 -2.43 6.77 -10.29
CA ALA A 138 -3.65 6.04 -9.92
C ALA A 138 -3.54 4.54 -10.22
N GLU A 139 -2.99 4.17 -11.37
CA GLU A 139 -2.73 2.76 -11.71
C GLU A 139 -1.69 2.15 -10.76
N GLY A 140 -0.58 2.84 -10.50
CA GLY A 140 0.44 2.42 -9.55
C GLY A 140 -0.14 2.21 -8.14
N TRP A 141 -1.02 3.10 -7.71
CA TRP A 141 -1.76 2.96 -6.46
C TRP A 141 -2.65 1.70 -6.44
N THR A 142 -3.38 1.39 -7.53
CA THR A 142 -4.22 0.18 -7.56
C THR A 142 -3.39 -1.10 -7.36
N VAL A 143 -2.19 -1.17 -7.95
CA VAL A 143 -1.27 -2.29 -7.77
C VAL A 143 -0.76 -2.35 -6.33
N ALA A 144 -0.38 -1.21 -5.75
CA ALA A 144 0.09 -1.13 -4.37
C ALA A 144 -1.01 -1.53 -3.37
N ALA A 145 -2.24 -1.04 -3.55
CA ALA A 145 -3.40 -1.36 -2.73
C ALA A 145 -3.78 -2.85 -2.85
N ALA A 146 -3.81 -3.40 -4.07
CA ALA A 146 -4.04 -4.83 -4.29
C ALA A 146 -2.97 -5.68 -3.59
N ARG A 147 -1.69 -5.33 -3.73
CA ARG A 147 -0.59 -6.02 -3.04
C ARG A 147 -0.80 -6.03 -1.52
N ARG A 148 -1.12 -4.85 -0.96
CA ARG A 148 -1.27 -4.63 0.48
C ARG A 148 -2.32 -5.54 1.12
N VAL A 149 -3.44 -5.77 0.44
CA VAL A 149 -4.56 -6.55 0.97
C VAL A 149 -4.74 -7.93 0.32
N ARG A 150 -3.74 -8.41 -0.44
CA ARG A 150 -3.81 -9.70 -1.17
C ARG A 150 -4.99 -9.75 -2.16
N GLY A 151 -5.23 -8.60 -2.80
CA GLY A 151 -6.20 -8.39 -3.87
C GLY A 151 -5.60 -8.65 -5.26
N ALA A 152 -6.27 -8.12 -6.28
CA ALA A 152 -5.84 -8.23 -7.67
C ALA A 152 -6.24 -6.97 -8.46
N VAL A 153 -5.67 -6.84 -9.65
CA VAL A 153 -5.97 -5.80 -10.64
C VAL A 153 -6.36 -6.49 -11.94
N LEU A 154 -7.42 -5.99 -12.55
CA LEU A 154 -7.81 -6.33 -13.91
C LEU A 154 -7.62 -5.08 -14.77
N PRO A 155 -6.64 -5.07 -15.69
CA PRO A 155 -6.42 -3.94 -16.59
C PRO A 155 -7.60 -3.73 -17.53
N ALA A 156 -7.77 -2.51 -18.03
CA ALA A 156 -8.89 -2.12 -18.90
C ALA A 156 -8.96 -2.92 -20.22
N ASP A 157 -7.82 -3.41 -20.71
CA ASP A 157 -7.75 -4.26 -21.89
C ASP A 157 -8.36 -5.65 -21.70
N GLY A 158 -8.68 -6.04 -20.45
CA GLY A 158 -9.23 -7.33 -20.10
C GLY A 158 -8.29 -8.51 -20.42
N SER A 159 -6.99 -8.27 -20.59
CA SER A 159 -6.02 -9.25 -21.05
C SER A 159 -5.75 -10.35 -20.03
N ARG A 160 -5.55 -9.98 -18.76
CA ARG A 160 -5.30 -10.89 -17.65
C ARG A 160 -5.68 -10.29 -16.31
N VAL A 161 -6.01 -11.15 -15.36
CA VAL A 161 -6.06 -10.77 -13.94
C VAL A 161 -4.64 -10.84 -13.38
N VAL A 162 -4.18 -9.75 -12.79
CA VAL A 162 -2.86 -9.63 -12.15
C VAL A 162 -3.07 -9.65 -10.65
N ALA A 163 -2.54 -10.64 -9.95
CA ALA A 163 -2.49 -10.66 -8.48
C ALA A 163 -1.07 -10.27 -8.03
N PRO A 164 -0.83 -9.02 -7.59
CA PRO A 164 0.49 -8.60 -7.17
C PRO A 164 0.96 -9.41 -5.98
N ASP A 165 2.22 -9.83 -5.99
CA ASP A 165 2.82 -10.61 -4.90
C ASP A 165 2.80 -9.83 -3.57
N PRO A 166 2.02 -10.26 -2.57
CA PRO A 166 1.85 -9.53 -1.31
C PRO A 166 3.13 -9.53 -0.45
N ALA A 167 4.04 -10.47 -0.67
CA ALA A 167 5.30 -10.57 0.07
C ALA A 167 6.44 -9.77 -0.58
N ALA A 168 6.20 -9.09 -1.69
CA ALA A 168 7.21 -8.26 -2.37
C ALA A 168 7.58 -6.99 -1.58
N ALA A 169 6.71 -6.51 -0.69
CA ALA A 169 6.96 -5.32 0.14
C ALA A 169 7.75 -5.66 1.40
N VAL A 170 9.03 -5.98 1.23
CA VAL A 170 9.96 -6.36 2.32
C VAL A 170 10.49 -5.13 3.05
N ASP A 171 10.86 -4.10 2.29
CA ASP A 171 11.54 -2.91 2.81
C ASP A 171 10.62 -2.08 3.71
N LEU A 172 11.21 -1.56 4.79
CA LEU A 172 10.52 -0.75 5.80
C LEU A 172 11.32 0.52 6.06
N THR A 173 10.62 1.65 6.15
CA THR A 173 11.22 2.93 6.56
C THR A 173 10.59 3.39 7.87
N LEU A 174 11.41 3.56 8.90
CA LEU A 174 11.00 4.24 10.13
C LEU A 174 11.25 5.75 10.01
N TRP A 175 10.20 6.53 10.19
CA TRP A 175 10.23 7.99 10.25
C TRP A 175 10.16 8.44 11.70
N SER A 176 11.29 8.88 12.25
CA SER A 176 11.46 9.18 13.66
C SER A 176 11.96 10.62 13.90
N PRO A 177 11.58 11.25 15.02
CA PRO A 177 12.17 12.51 15.46
C PRO A 177 13.57 12.34 16.06
N LEU A 178 13.96 11.13 16.47
CA LEU A 178 15.19 10.87 17.19
C LEU A 178 16.32 10.43 16.24
N PRO A 179 17.41 11.21 16.12
CA PRO A 179 18.64 10.72 15.52
C PRO A 179 19.33 9.71 16.46
N LEU A 180 19.76 8.58 15.91
CA LEU A 180 20.54 7.55 16.59
C LEU A 180 21.95 7.56 16.03
N ALA A 181 22.93 7.35 16.91
CA ALA A 181 24.32 7.23 16.47
C ALA A 181 24.61 5.81 15.95
N PRO A 182 25.53 5.65 14.99
CA PRO A 182 25.84 4.33 14.41
C PRO A 182 26.29 3.31 15.46
N GLN A 183 27.07 3.75 16.45
CA GLN A 183 27.57 2.90 17.54
C GLN A 183 26.46 2.38 18.46
N ASP A 184 25.33 3.08 18.55
CA ASP A 184 24.18 2.66 19.36
C ASP A 184 23.27 1.73 18.57
N VAL A 185 23.18 1.92 17.25
CA VAL A 185 22.32 1.10 16.37
C VAL A 185 22.87 -0.32 16.23
N VAL A 186 24.18 -0.51 16.03
CA VAL A 186 24.76 -1.83 15.77
C VAL A 186 24.47 -2.85 16.90
N PRO A 187 24.66 -2.54 18.19
CA PRO A 187 24.29 -3.44 19.29
C PRO A 187 22.78 -3.75 19.34
N LEU A 188 21.93 -2.76 19.03
CA LEU A 188 20.48 -2.91 19.05
C LEU A 188 19.97 -3.90 17.99
N VAL A 189 20.50 -3.81 16.77
CA VAL A 189 20.00 -4.60 15.63
C VAL A 189 20.65 -5.97 15.50
N ARG A 190 21.80 -6.19 16.16
CA ARG A 190 22.55 -7.45 16.10
C ARG A 190 21.72 -8.69 16.46
N PRO A 191 20.88 -8.70 17.51
CA PRO A 191 20.04 -9.87 17.82
C PRO A 191 19.02 -10.19 16.71
N ALA A 192 18.49 -9.17 16.04
CA ALA A 192 17.53 -9.33 14.95
C ALA A 192 18.17 -9.89 13.66
N LEU A 193 19.49 -9.71 13.52
CA LEU A 193 20.31 -10.11 12.37
C LEU A 193 21.20 -11.32 12.70
N ALA A 194 20.73 -12.20 13.59
CA ALA A 194 21.43 -13.42 13.92
C ALA A 194 21.69 -14.26 12.65
N GLY A 195 22.93 -14.72 12.48
CA GLY A 195 23.36 -15.45 11.29
C GLY A 195 23.90 -14.59 10.14
N ALA A 196 23.80 -13.25 10.22
CA ALA A 196 24.45 -12.35 9.28
C ALA A 196 25.84 -11.91 9.76
N ARG A 197 26.74 -11.67 8.80
CA ARG A 197 27.99 -10.94 9.05
C ARG A 197 27.71 -9.45 8.93
N ILE A 198 27.73 -8.75 10.06
CA ILE A 198 27.52 -7.30 10.12
C ILE A 198 28.85 -6.60 9.83
N GLY A 199 28.88 -5.78 8.78
CA GLY A 199 30.02 -4.94 8.43
C GLY A 199 30.16 -3.73 9.37
N PRO A 200 31.27 -2.96 9.25
CA PRO A 200 31.37 -1.68 9.95
C PRO A 200 30.24 -0.74 9.50
N ALA A 201 29.89 0.21 10.37
CA ALA A 201 29.00 1.28 9.97
C ALA A 201 29.77 2.26 9.08
N ASP A 202 29.27 2.47 7.87
CA ASP A 202 29.80 3.47 6.95
C ASP A 202 29.08 4.80 7.21
N ALA A 203 29.83 5.85 7.55
CA ALA A 203 29.34 7.21 7.62
C ALA A 203 30.07 8.02 6.53
N PRO A 204 29.36 8.86 5.74
CA PRO A 204 30.03 9.79 4.85
C PRO A 204 30.89 10.76 5.67
N THR A 205 31.99 11.21 5.08
CA THR A 205 32.91 12.16 5.72
C THR A 205 32.14 13.34 6.32
N PRO A 206 32.35 13.69 7.59
CA PRO A 206 31.57 14.71 8.27
C PRO A 206 31.68 16.05 7.53
N GLU A 207 30.53 16.62 7.14
CA GLU A 207 30.48 18.05 6.85
C GLU A 207 30.68 18.81 8.17
N PRO A 208 31.47 19.91 8.21
CA PRO A 208 31.90 20.57 9.44
C PRO A 208 30.78 21.13 10.35
N ALA A 209 29.51 21.03 9.97
CA ALA A 209 28.42 21.81 10.57
C ALA A 209 27.59 21.09 11.64
N ASP A 210 27.61 19.75 11.76
CA ASP A 210 26.85 19.07 12.83
C ASP A 210 27.41 17.67 13.19
N PRO A 211 28.09 17.51 14.34
CA PRO A 211 28.67 16.24 14.76
C PRO A 211 27.67 15.28 15.43
N THR A 212 26.44 15.69 15.72
CA THR A 212 25.55 14.92 16.63
C THR A 212 24.57 14.00 15.92
N ALA A 213 24.35 14.18 14.62
CA ALA A 213 23.42 13.36 13.86
C ALA A 213 23.88 13.24 12.39
N GLN A 214 24.73 12.25 12.12
CA GLN A 214 25.27 11.99 10.79
C GLN A 214 24.52 10.84 10.11
N PRO A 215 24.28 10.92 8.80
CA PRO A 215 23.77 9.79 8.06
C PRO A 215 24.76 8.62 8.17
N PHE A 216 24.24 7.39 8.18
CA PHE A 216 25.09 6.20 8.21
C PHE A 216 24.41 5.03 7.50
N SER A 217 25.20 4.03 7.15
CA SER A 217 24.70 2.74 6.68
C SER A 217 25.37 1.57 7.41
N VAL A 218 24.58 0.57 7.77
CA VAL A 218 25.04 -0.71 8.30
C VAL A 218 24.57 -1.80 7.34
N ALA A 219 25.48 -2.66 6.90
CA ALA A 219 25.17 -3.80 6.05
C ALA A 219 25.35 -5.11 6.82
N ALA A 220 24.39 -6.02 6.70
CA ALA A 220 24.40 -7.34 7.30
C ALA A 220 24.21 -8.40 6.20
N ALA A 221 25.27 -9.13 5.90
CA ALA A 221 25.30 -10.11 4.82
C ALA A 221 24.95 -11.51 5.33
N PHE A 222 23.91 -12.11 4.77
CA PHE A 222 23.54 -13.51 4.91
C PHE A 222 24.16 -14.31 3.77
N GLU A 223 24.71 -15.49 4.06
CA GLU A 223 25.46 -16.28 3.07
C GLU A 223 24.63 -16.65 1.84
N TYR A 224 23.36 -17.00 2.03
CA TYR A 224 22.47 -17.44 0.96
C TYR A 224 21.29 -16.50 0.69
N ASP A 225 21.04 -15.56 1.60
CA ASP A 225 19.82 -14.74 1.56
C ASP A 225 20.09 -13.29 1.15
N GLY A 226 21.33 -12.90 0.86
CA GLY A 226 21.65 -11.54 0.40
C GLY A 226 21.98 -10.61 1.55
N VAL A 227 21.71 -9.31 1.39
CA VAL A 227 22.17 -8.28 2.33
C VAL A 227 20.99 -7.48 2.86
N VAL A 228 20.90 -7.36 4.19
CA VAL A 228 20.02 -6.38 4.82
C VAL A 228 20.83 -5.12 5.11
N THR A 229 20.35 -3.99 4.61
CA THR A 229 20.97 -2.68 4.81
C THR A 229 20.08 -1.81 5.69
N ILE A 230 20.69 -1.08 6.62
CA ILE A 230 20.03 -0.07 7.45
C ILE A 230 20.69 1.24 7.10
N ARG A 231 19.95 2.15 6.47
CA ARG A 231 20.42 3.49 6.13
C ARG A 231 19.67 4.52 6.95
N ALA A 232 20.39 5.27 7.78
CA ALA A 232 19.85 6.42 8.48
C ALA A 232 20.24 7.69 7.75
N ALA A 233 19.27 8.57 7.51
CA ALA A 233 19.54 9.90 6.97
C ALA A 233 18.44 10.88 7.38
N ARG A 234 18.79 12.17 7.42
CA ARG A 234 17.79 13.23 7.49
C ARG A 234 17.10 13.36 6.13
N ALA A 235 15.82 13.06 6.09
CA ALA A 235 15.02 13.13 4.88
C ALA A 235 14.63 14.58 4.57
N ARG A 236 14.67 14.92 3.28
CA ARG A 236 14.19 16.20 2.74
C ARG A 236 12.75 16.09 2.26
N GLU A 237 12.35 14.90 1.86
CA GLU A 237 11.04 14.56 1.35
C GLU A 237 10.46 13.45 2.21
N VAL A 238 9.18 13.55 2.52
CA VAL A 238 8.45 12.59 3.35
C VAL A 238 7.37 11.90 2.50
N PRO A 239 7.11 10.60 2.69
CA PRO A 239 6.02 9.90 2.04
C PRO A 239 4.68 10.57 2.31
N LEU A 240 3.85 10.64 1.28
CA LEU A 240 2.58 11.35 1.31
C LEU A 240 1.63 10.81 2.39
N VAL A 241 1.69 9.51 2.67
CA VAL A 241 0.93 8.86 3.74
C VAL A 241 1.16 9.50 5.12
N LEU A 242 2.34 10.08 5.38
CA LEU A 242 2.61 10.75 6.66
C LEU A 242 1.81 12.04 6.85
N SER A 243 1.24 12.61 5.78
CA SER A 243 0.29 13.73 5.90
C SER A 243 -1.03 13.33 6.58
N THR A 244 -1.34 12.03 6.63
CA THR A 244 -2.51 11.47 7.33
C THR A 244 -2.25 11.18 8.81
N VAL A 245 -1.00 11.30 9.24
CA VAL A 245 -0.54 11.01 10.60
C VAL A 245 -0.24 12.34 11.31
N ASP A 246 -0.47 12.39 12.63
CA ASP A 246 -0.08 13.56 13.43
C ASP A 246 1.43 13.80 13.28
N GLN A 247 1.83 15.04 12.98
CA GLN A 247 3.23 15.44 12.84
C GLN A 247 4.09 15.10 14.06
N ARG A 248 3.50 14.97 15.25
CA ARG A 248 4.22 14.56 16.47
C ARG A 248 4.59 13.07 16.48
N GLN A 249 3.98 12.27 15.62
CA GLN A 249 4.15 10.82 15.55
C GLN A 249 5.16 10.39 14.47
N TYR A 250 5.76 11.33 13.74
CA TYR A 250 6.90 11.07 12.86
C TYR A 250 7.95 12.18 12.99
N GLY A 251 9.08 12.02 12.33
CA GLY A 251 10.09 13.07 12.28
C GLY A 251 10.92 13.03 11.01
N THR A 252 11.94 13.87 10.95
CA THR A 252 12.75 14.08 9.73
C THR A 252 13.86 13.04 9.56
N TRP A 253 14.05 12.12 10.51
CA TRP A 253 15.03 11.04 10.38
C TRP A 253 14.36 9.80 9.80
N ALA A 254 14.87 9.35 8.66
CA ALA A 254 14.45 8.13 8.00
C ALA A 254 15.48 7.03 8.25
N TYR A 255 15.03 5.91 8.83
CA TYR A 255 15.79 4.67 8.95
C TYR A 255 15.22 3.66 7.96
N HIS A 256 15.85 3.58 6.79
CA HIS A 256 15.48 2.67 5.72
C HIS A 256 16.13 1.32 5.96
N VAL A 257 15.32 0.30 6.23
CA VAL A 257 15.73 -1.09 6.38
C VAL A 257 15.32 -1.82 5.11
N ALA A 258 16.31 -2.17 4.28
CA ALA A 258 16.07 -2.75 2.97
C ALA A 258 16.79 -4.07 2.78
N TRP A 259 16.17 -4.95 2.02
CA TRP A 259 16.75 -6.21 1.61
C TRP A 259 17.20 -6.18 0.16
N GLN A 260 18.48 -6.49 -0.07
CA GLN A 260 19.02 -6.73 -1.39
C GLN A 260 19.20 -8.25 -1.58
N PRO A 261 18.48 -8.89 -2.52
CA PRO A 261 18.65 -10.31 -2.79
C PRO A 261 20.05 -10.61 -3.36
N PRO A 262 20.51 -11.87 -3.30
CA PRO A 262 21.77 -12.28 -3.92
C PRO A 262 21.84 -11.95 -5.41
N ASP A 263 20.71 -12.10 -6.11
CA ASP A 263 20.53 -11.69 -7.50
C ASP A 263 19.46 -10.60 -7.57
N SER A 264 19.89 -9.38 -7.89
CA SER A 264 19.01 -8.22 -8.02
C SER A 264 18.06 -8.29 -9.23
N THR A 265 18.37 -9.09 -10.25
CA THR A 265 17.53 -9.20 -11.45
C THR A 265 16.18 -9.87 -11.16
N GLU A 266 16.11 -10.68 -10.10
CA GLU A 266 14.88 -11.31 -9.59
C GLU A 266 13.83 -10.28 -9.16
N LEU A 267 14.24 -9.07 -8.75
CA LEU A 267 13.31 -7.99 -8.38
C LEU A 267 12.50 -7.47 -9.58
N LEU A 268 12.99 -7.69 -10.80
CA LEU A 268 12.35 -7.26 -12.04
C LEU A 268 11.46 -8.34 -12.66
N GLN A 269 11.49 -9.56 -12.13
CA GLN A 269 10.74 -10.69 -12.69
C GLN A 269 9.28 -10.67 -12.20
N GLU A 270 8.34 -10.88 -13.13
CA GLU A 270 6.92 -11.06 -12.76
C GLU A 270 6.70 -12.33 -11.93
N GLN A 271 7.52 -13.35 -12.17
CA GLN A 271 7.49 -14.65 -11.49
C GLN A 271 8.91 -14.97 -11.01
N PRO A 272 9.30 -14.48 -9.81
CA PRO A 272 10.63 -14.74 -9.27
C PRO A 272 10.84 -16.22 -9.00
N SER A 273 12.12 -16.64 -8.97
CA SER A 273 12.45 -18.04 -8.71
C SER A 273 12.07 -18.50 -7.30
N GLN A 274 11.90 -19.81 -7.11
CA GLN A 274 11.63 -20.39 -5.78
C GLN A 274 12.77 -20.09 -4.78
N LEU A 275 14.01 -20.01 -5.23
CA LEU A 275 15.14 -19.65 -4.39
C LEU A 275 15.04 -18.20 -3.90
N HIS A 276 14.64 -17.27 -4.77
CA HIS A 276 14.35 -15.89 -4.38
C HIS A 276 13.23 -15.82 -3.34
N LEU A 277 12.13 -16.56 -3.56
CA LEU A 277 10.99 -16.59 -2.63
C LEU A 277 11.39 -17.14 -1.24
N ILE A 278 12.22 -18.18 -1.19
CA ILE A 278 12.76 -18.75 0.05
C ILE A 278 13.70 -17.76 0.74
N ALA A 279 14.61 -17.13 0.01
CA ALA A 279 15.52 -16.14 0.58
C ALA A 279 14.75 -14.97 1.19
N ARG A 280 13.75 -14.47 0.46
CA ARG A 280 12.86 -13.41 0.93
C ARG A 280 12.11 -13.80 2.19
N SER A 281 11.48 -14.99 2.21
CA SER A 281 10.70 -15.43 3.38
C SER A 281 11.56 -15.59 4.63
N ARG A 282 12.84 -16.00 4.48
CA ARG A 282 13.80 -16.09 5.60
C ARG A 282 14.25 -14.71 6.11
N VAL A 283 14.41 -13.73 5.23
CA VAL A 283 14.89 -12.38 5.60
C VAL A 283 13.77 -11.47 6.13
N THR A 284 12.54 -11.58 5.63
CA THR A 284 11.42 -10.69 6.02
C THR A 284 11.27 -10.54 7.54
N PRO A 285 11.33 -11.61 8.36
CA PRO A 285 11.24 -11.47 9.82
C PRO A 285 12.41 -10.69 10.42
N SER A 286 13.60 -10.81 9.85
CA SER A 286 14.78 -10.06 10.30
C SER A 286 14.63 -8.57 10.01
N VAL A 287 14.14 -8.19 8.82
CA VAL A 287 13.83 -6.79 8.47
C VAL A 287 12.78 -6.21 9.42
N ALA A 288 11.68 -6.94 9.65
CA ALA A 288 10.63 -6.52 10.58
C ALA A 288 11.15 -6.38 12.02
N ARG A 289 11.98 -7.31 12.51
CA ARG A 289 12.59 -7.23 13.85
C ARG A 289 13.55 -6.05 14.00
N VAL A 290 14.31 -5.72 12.96
CA VAL A 290 15.18 -4.52 12.94
C VAL A 290 14.32 -3.27 13.03
N ALA A 291 13.32 -3.12 12.16
CA ALA A 291 12.41 -1.98 12.17
C ALA A 291 11.67 -1.85 13.52
N ALA A 292 11.17 -2.96 14.10
CA ALA A 292 10.53 -2.98 15.41
C ALA A 292 11.47 -2.57 16.55
N THR A 293 12.75 -2.94 16.45
CA THR A 293 13.75 -2.58 17.46
C THR A 293 14.09 -1.10 17.39
N LEU A 294 14.29 -0.57 16.18
CA LEU A 294 14.49 0.87 15.98
C LEU A 294 13.26 1.67 16.44
N TRP A 295 12.06 1.21 16.10
CA TRP A 295 10.81 1.87 16.49
C TRP A 295 10.61 1.92 18.01
N ARG A 296 10.93 0.84 18.74
CA ARG A 296 10.85 0.82 20.22
C ARG A 296 11.80 1.81 20.89
N VAL A 297 12.95 2.10 20.27
CA VAL A 297 13.97 2.99 20.84
C VAL A 297 13.73 4.44 20.42
N ALA A 298 13.44 4.67 19.14
CA ALA A 298 13.37 5.99 18.54
C ALA A 298 11.94 6.55 18.40
N GLY A 299 10.92 5.72 18.61
CA GLY A 299 9.53 6.05 18.31
C GLY A 299 9.34 6.36 16.83
N GLY A 300 8.18 6.91 16.47
CA GLY A 300 7.87 7.33 15.11
C GLY A 300 6.86 6.45 14.38
N THR A 301 6.82 6.58 13.07
CA THR A 301 5.88 5.86 12.18
C THR A 301 6.64 5.00 11.17
N VAL A 302 6.25 3.74 11.02
CA VAL A 302 6.83 2.81 10.03
C VAL A 302 5.99 2.82 8.76
N VAL A 303 6.64 2.94 7.61
CA VAL A 303 6.01 2.94 6.28
C VAL A 303 6.67 1.85 5.44
N ASP A 304 5.88 1.04 4.73
CA ASP A 304 6.40 0.03 3.80
C ASP A 304 6.74 0.60 2.42
N SER A 305 7.39 -0.18 1.57
CA SER A 305 7.72 0.23 0.19
C SER A 305 6.51 0.45 -0.71
N GLY A 306 5.31 0.03 -0.29
CA GLY A 306 4.04 0.37 -0.95
C GLY A 306 3.49 1.74 -0.56
N GLY A 307 4.14 2.44 0.36
CA GLY A 307 3.69 3.74 0.85
C GLY A 307 2.55 3.65 1.87
N PHE A 308 2.36 2.50 2.53
CA PHE A 308 1.35 2.33 3.58
C PHE A 308 1.98 2.35 4.97
N VAL A 309 1.25 2.89 5.96
CA VAL A 309 1.64 2.76 7.36
C VAL A 309 1.56 1.29 7.77
N VAL A 310 2.60 0.84 8.46
CA VAL A 310 2.68 -0.48 9.10
C VAL A 310 2.40 -0.29 10.59
N THR A 311 1.35 -0.93 11.09
CA THR A 311 0.97 -0.82 12.50
C THR A 311 1.92 -1.64 13.39
N PRO A 312 1.99 -1.37 14.71
CA PRO A 312 2.80 -2.18 15.62
C PRO A 312 2.42 -3.67 15.64
N ASP A 313 1.13 -3.97 15.51
CA ASP A 313 0.63 -5.35 15.47
C ASP A 313 1.08 -6.05 14.18
N GLU A 314 0.92 -5.38 13.03
CA GLU A 314 1.39 -5.92 11.76
C GLU A 314 2.91 -6.11 11.75
N LEU A 315 3.66 -5.17 12.31
CA LEU A 315 5.11 -5.27 12.41
C LEU A 315 5.52 -6.46 13.28
N THR A 316 4.76 -6.72 14.35
CA THR A 316 4.93 -7.88 15.22
C THR A 316 4.61 -9.19 14.48
N ASP A 317 3.56 -9.22 13.68
CA ASP A 317 3.19 -10.39 12.88
C ASP A 317 4.25 -10.70 11.83
N ARG A 318 4.74 -9.69 11.08
CA ARG A 318 5.85 -9.84 10.13
C ARG A 318 7.14 -10.34 10.81
N ALA A 319 7.37 -9.97 12.08
CA ALA A 319 8.53 -10.44 12.85
C ALA A 319 8.40 -11.89 13.36
N ARG A 320 7.17 -12.42 13.43
CA ARG A 320 6.85 -13.79 13.88
C ARG A 320 6.72 -14.78 12.74
N ASP A 321 6.29 -14.33 11.56
CA ASP A 321 6.01 -15.19 10.42
C ASP A 321 7.26 -15.93 9.94
N LEU A 322 7.37 -17.20 10.35
CA LEU A 322 8.24 -18.22 9.75
C LEU A 322 7.43 -19.11 8.77
N ARG A 323 6.35 -18.60 8.18
CA ARG A 323 5.41 -19.40 7.37
C ARG A 323 5.10 -18.78 6.02
#